data_AF-A0A180GIZ6-F1
#
_entry.id   AF-A0A180GIZ6-F1
#
_cell.length_a   1.000
_cell.length_b   1.000
_cell.length_c   1.000
_cell.angle_alpha   90.00
_cell.angle_beta   90.00
_cell.angle_gamma   90.00
#
_symmetry.space_group_name_H-M   'P 1'
#
loop_
_entity.id
_entity.type
_entity.pdbx_description
1 polymer ?
#
loop_
_entity_poly.entity_id
_entity_poly.type
_entity_poly.pdbx_seq_one_letter_code
_entity_poly.pdbx_strand_id
1 'polypeptide(L)'
;MLVLTKNKQRLKVGNAKGVDQRNLEDVGNLATSEFATQLGCSIEEDNEASVIAKHIDSLLASQENVKLEMRKRWKERVKMAFEPSQATNPGEIYRGVIKGKLSNVVHASQPLLREIFQLLQTGASSTGRLSEVESNRLTAKSSALAFQIFEAQLQLSNCQNHLALDELRNQTYDGLKFLWNSNPDLVVLQLERCATVNPGLNKYELHRRIVTLTTQISQKTIVENWMLIKKGLIERHKIKTSFLNELEKYYLLNEEFPDEFAWSEMCFFGKEPNPKALRKIGETPSHLYHLIIGQFEFHRRQRGNKQILLTKPQWNLSSDIYENLRKAERSNGVNVWNISHLIVFLGLGESKQFELCHKDEVRNHVQLLDSIICLSPWYKEIPWFESADRAWLRDTFKEEYDQQMNRLLDAAKKVTENEQLSAHSNRVPEVLSGGNIADGVIAILLAGKAEAKLKVTDQGLDARILALIKLLQDHNTHTDGGTDWESVWKSLPSELELTREQRKFAATWLQENWAPGSTSVDRN
;
A
#
# COMPACT_ATOMS: atom_id res chain seq x y z
N MET A 1 -0.28 -36.92 -6.04
CA MET A 1 -1.52 -37.67 -5.78
C MET A 1 -1.96 -37.33 -4.37
N LEU A 2 -2.76 -36.28 -4.22
CA LEU A 2 -3.65 -35.98 -3.09
C LEU A 2 -4.54 -34.83 -3.59
N VAL A 3 -5.83 -35.07 -3.50
CA VAL A 3 -6.89 -34.56 -4.35
C VAL A 3 -7.44 -33.26 -3.78
N LEU A 4 -7.32 -32.15 -4.52
CA LEU A 4 -8.11 -30.93 -4.31
C LEU A 4 -9.15 -30.85 -5.42
N THR A 5 -10.32 -31.43 -5.19
CA THR A 5 -11.49 -31.27 -6.05
C THR A 5 -12.55 -30.42 -5.36
N LYS A 6 -13.08 -29.48 -6.15
CA LYS A 6 -14.43 -28.91 -6.10
C LYS A 6 -14.78 -28.00 -4.91
N ASN A 7 -14.90 -26.71 -5.23
CA ASN A 7 -16.16 -25.99 -5.01
C ASN A 7 -16.46 -25.10 -6.22
N LYS A 8 -17.15 -25.70 -7.20
CA LYS A 8 -17.99 -24.97 -8.17
C LYS A 8 -19.41 -25.02 -7.62
N GLN A 9 -19.83 -24.00 -6.88
CA GLN A 9 -21.24 -23.74 -6.67
C GLN A 9 -21.72 -22.67 -7.66
N ARG A 10 -22.82 -23.02 -8.32
CA ARG A 10 -23.54 -22.25 -9.32
C ARG A 10 -24.13 -21.00 -8.68
N LEU A 11 -23.71 -19.82 -9.14
CA LEU A 11 -24.48 -18.59 -8.95
C LEU A 11 -25.63 -18.60 -9.96
N LYS A 12 -26.83 -18.97 -9.49
CA LYS A 12 -28.08 -18.55 -10.13
C LYS A 12 -28.28 -17.07 -9.81
N VAL A 13 -28.54 -16.29 -10.85
CA VAL A 13 -29.06 -14.93 -10.78
C VAL A 13 -30.31 -14.93 -9.90
N GLY A 14 -30.28 -14.14 -8.83
CA GLY A 14 -31.38 -13.95 -7.90
C GLY A 14 -31.19 -12.63 -7.15
N ASN A 15 -32.08 -11.69 -7.47
CA ASN A 15 -32.34 -10.37 -6.89
C ASN A 15 -31.57 -9.92 -5.64
N ALA A 16 -31.08 -8.68 -5.72
CA ALA A 16 -30.67 -7.84 -4.62
C ALA A 16 -31.70 -7.85 -3.48
N LYS A 17 -31.33 -8.49 -2.35
CA LYS A 17 -31.82 -8.21 -0.99
C LYS A 17 -31.01 -9.05 0.01
N GLY A 18 -30.33 -8.39 0.93
CA GLY A 18 -29.73 -8.98 2.13
C GLY A 18 -28.39 -9.69 1.90
N VAL A 19 -27.29 -8.97 2.08
CA VAL A 19 -25.99 -9.60 2.38
C VAL A 19 -25.93 -9.84 3.89
N ASP A 20 -25.78 -11.10 4.27
CA ASP A 20 -25.71 -11.61 5.66
C ASP A 20 -24.65 -10.86 6.49
N GLN A 21 -25.10 -10.19 7.57
CA GLN A 21 -24.28 -9.48 8.57
C GLN A 21 -23.28 -10.40 9.32
N ARG A 22 -23.47 -11.71 9.28
CA ARG A 22 -22.76 -12.68 10.14
C ARG A 22 -21.27 -12.87 9.81
N ASN A 23 -20.79 -12.46 8.63
CA ASN A 23 -19.37 -12.62 8.27
C ASN A 23 -18.49 -11.42 8.64
N LEU A 24 -19.08 -10.29 9.07
CA LEU A 24 -18.32 -9.07 9.44
C LEU A 24 -17.95 -9.04 10.93
N GLU A 25 -18.74 -9.69 11.79
CA GLU A 25 -18.46 -9.79 13.23
C GLU A 25 -17.21 -10.65 13.52
N ASP A 26 -16.99 -11.73 12.75
CA ASP A 26 -15.84 -12.62 12.92
C ASP A 26 -14.48 -11.96 12.58
N VAL A 27 -14.48 -10.97 11.68
CA VAL A 27 -13.26 -10.22 11.32
C VAL A 27 -12.92 -9.17 12.38
N GLY A 28 -13.94 -8.57 13.00
CA GLY A 28 -13.77 -7.65 14.12
C GLY A 28 -13.14 -8.32 15.33
N ASN A 29 -13.57 -9.56 15.65
CA ASN A 29 -13.08 -10.34 16.78
C ASN A 29 -11.64 -10.85 16.63
N LEU A 30 -11.18 -11.10 15.39
CA LEU A 30 -9.77 -11.49 15.15
C LEU A 30 -8.80 -10.31 15.33
N ALA A 31 -9.20 -9.09 14.95
CA ALA A 31 -8.36 -7.90 15.10
C ALA A 31 -8.19 -7.47 16.57
N THR A 32 -9.22 -7.63 17.40
CA THR A 32 -9.14 -7.44 18.86
C THR A 32 -8.29 -8.51 19.54
N SER A 33 -8.32 -9.75 19.03
CA SER A 33 -7.52 -10.86 19.56
C SER A 33 -6.01 -10.70 19.32
N GLU A 34 -5.58 -10.21 18.15
CA GLU A 34 -4.16 -9.96 17.84
C GLU A 34 -3.59 -8.75 18.61
N PHE A 35 -4.42 -7.73 18.90
CA PHE A 35 -4.01 -6.58 19.71
C PHE A 35 -3.82 -6.94 21.20
N ALA A 36 -4.66 -7.83 21.73
CA ALA A 36 -4.59 -8.27 23.13
C ALA A 36 -3.37 -9.15 23.43
N THR A 37 -2.79 -9.81 22.41
CA THR A 37 -1.67 -10.76 22.62
C THR A 37 -0.28 -10.12 22.63
N GLN A 38 -0.14 -8.83 22.27
CA GLN A 38 1.17 -8.13 22.26
C GLN A 38 1.50 -7.34 23.54
N LEU A 39 0.58 -7.23 24.50
CA LEU A 39 0.72 -6.36 25.68
C LEU A 39 1.07 -7.11 26.99
N GLY A 40 1.76 -8.25 26.89
CA GLY A 40 2.23 -8.99 28.06
C GLY A 40 3.34 -8.27 28.82
N CYS A 41 3.01 -7.24 29.61
CA CYS A 41 3.87 -6.67 30.63
C CYS A 41 3.29 -6.94 32.02
N SER A 42 4.12 -7.49 32.91
CA SER A 42 3.82 -7.72 34.32
C SER A 42 3.51 -6.41 35.05
N ILE A 43 2.50 -6.45 35.93
CA ILE A 43 2.13 -5.34 36.81
C ILE A 43 3.20 -5.21 37.89
N GLU A 44 4.16 -4.31 37.67
CA GLU A 44 4.83 -3.61 38.76
C GLU A 44 4.08 -2.29 38.99
N GLU A 45 4.02 -1.80 40.23
CA GLU A 45 3.49 -0.46 40.55
C GLU A 45 4.44 0.60 39.96
N ASP A 46 4.37 0.78 38.66
CA ASP A 46 5.13 1.79 37.94
C ASP A 46 4.55 3.17 38.24
N ASN A 47 5.41 4.10 38.68
CA ASN A 47 5.09 5.52 38.71
C ASN A 47 4.66 5.99 37.30
N GLU A 48 3.73 6.94 37.19
CA GLU A 48 3.19 7.50 35.94
C GLU A 48 4.29 7.91 34.95
N ALA A 49 5.41 8.44 35.45
CA ALA A 49 6.58 8.77 34.63
C ALA A 49 7.23 7.52 33.97
N SER A 50 7.29 6.38 34.68
CA SER A 50 7.77 5.08 34.14
C SER A 50 6.83 4.58 33.05
N VAL A 51 5.52 4.75 33.27
CA VAL A 51 4.48 4.37 32.30
C VAL A 51 4.61 5.17 30.99
N ILE A 52 4.74 6.49 31.09
CA ILE A 52 4.94 7.37 29.93
C ILE A 52 6.23 6.99 29.18
N ALA A 53 7.32 6.76 29.90
CA ALA A 53 8.60 6.37 29.31
C ALA A 53 8.51 5.04 28.54
N LYS A 54 7.90 4.00 29.14
CA LYS A 54 7.68 2.69 28.48
C LYS A 54 6.85 2.83 27.20
N HIS A 55 5.84 3.70 27.21
CA HIS A 55 4.99 3.93 26.04
C HIS A 55 5.73 4.66 24.92
N ILE A 56 6.55 5.66 25.27
CA ILE A 56 7.47 6.33 24.34
C ILE A 56 8.43 5.31 23.69
N ASP A 57 9.09 4.47 24.50
CA ASP A 57 10.04 3.48 24.00
C ASP A 57 9.38 2.49 23.03
N SER A 58 8.17 2.02 23.36
CA SER A 58 7.37 1.14 22.50
C SER A 58 7.03 1.79 21.16
N LEU A 59 6.61 3.06 21.17
CA LEU A 59 6.31 3.84 19.97
C LEU A 59 7.56 4.03 19.10
N LEU A 60 8.68 4.41 19.70
CA LEU A 60 9.95 4.60 18.98
C LEU A 60 10.45 3.29 18.35
N ALA A 61 10.38 2.17 19.09
CA ALA A 61 10.70 0.86 18.56
C ALA A 61 9.81 0.48 17.37
N SER A 62 8.51 0.80 17.44
CA SER A 62 7.58 0.60 16.32
C SER A 62 7.96 1.44 15.10
N GLN A 63 8.35 2.70 15.28
CA GLN A 63 8.78 3.57 14.17
C GLN A 63 10.07 3.08 13.50
N GLU A 64 11.01 2.52 14.26
CA GLU A 64 12.24 1.96 13.71
C GLU A 64 11.97 0.64 12.97
N ASN A 65 11.09 -0.21 13.50
CA ASN A 65 10.65 -1.43 12.81
C ASN A 65 10.01 -1.12 11.44
N VAL A 66 9.22 -0.04 11.33
CA VAL A 66 8.65 0.41 10.05
C VAL A 66 9.76 0.74 9.05
N LYS A 67 10.80 1.48 9.45
CA LYS A 67 11.93 1.81 8.56
C LYS A 67 12.70 0.56 8.11
N LEU A 68 12.89 -0.40 9.02
CA LEU A 68 13.57 -1.66 8.71
C LEU A 68 12.76 -2.49 7.69
N GLU A 69 11.46 -2.62 7.90
CA GLU A 69 10.58 -3.33 6.98
C GLU A 69 10.52 -2.63 5.62
N MET A 70 10.46 -1.29 5.56
CA MET A 70 10.55 -0.54 4.29
C MET A 70 11.81 -0.91 3.51
N ARG A 71 13.00 -0.91 4.15
CA ARG A 71 14.26 -1.27 3.48
C ARG A 71 14.24 -2.69 2.92
N LYS A 72 13.75 -3.65 3.71
CA LYS A 72 13.55 -5.04 3.25
C LYS A 72 12.62 -5.10 2.04
N ARG A 73 11.53 -4.34 2.07
CA ARG A 73 10.58 -4.24 0.95
C ARG A 73 11.17 -3.61 -0.30
N TRP A 74 12.06 -2.64 -0.19
CA TRP A 74 12.74 -2.06 -1.37
C TRP A 74 13.53 -3.13 -2.12
N LYS A 75 14.31 -3.94 -1.38
CA LYS A 75 15.07 -5.07 -1.95
C LYS A 75 14.15 -6.10 -2.61
N GLU A 76 13.08 -6.49 -1.94
CA GLU A 76 12.08 -7.42 -2.48
C GLU A 76 11.44 -6.88 -3.78
N ARG A 77 11.02 -5.62 -3.76
CA ARG A 77 10.33 -4.96 -4.89
C ARG A 77 11.23 -4.80 -6.09
N VAL A 78 12.46 -4.29 -5.93
CA VAL A 78 13.39 -4.14 -7.07
C VAL A 78 13.73 -5.49 -7.69
N LYS A 79 13.92 -6.52 -6.86
CA LYS A 79 14.17 -7.89 -7.35
C LYS A 79 12.99 -8.40 -8.16
N MET A 80 11.78 -8.34 -7.62
CA MET A 80 10.58 -8.82 -8.34
C MET A 80 10.23 -7.98 -9.57
N ALA A 81 10.62 -6.71 -9.60
CA ALA A 81 10.39 -5.84 -10.75
C ALA A 81 11.21 -6.27 -11.98
N PHE A 82 12.42 -6.81 -11.78
CA PHE A 82 13.25 -7.36 -12.87
C PHE A 82 13.08 -8.88 -13.04
N GLU A 83 12.81 -9.60 -11.95
CA GLU A 83 12.68 -11.05 -11.89
C GLU A 83 11.37 -11.44 -11.16
N PRO A 84 10.21 -11.38 -11.85
CA PRO A 84 8.90 -11.67 -11.23
C PRO A 84 8.79 -13.10 -10.66
N SER A 85 9.57 -14.04 -11.22
CA SER A 85 9.67 -15.41 -10.75
C SER A 85 11.13 -15.82 -10.57
N GLN A 86 11.44 -16.56 -9.49
CA GLN A 86 12.76 -17.14 -9.31
C GLN A 86 12.90 -18.40 -10.16
N ALA A 87 13.86 -18.40 -11.07
CA ALA A 87 14.22 -19.60 -11.83
C ALA A 87 15.48 -20.26 -11.27
N THR A 88 15.59 -21.57 -11.45
CA THR A 88 16.76 -22.34 -11.03
C THR A 88 17.97 -22.05 -11.93
N ASN A 89 17.73 -21.77 -13.22
CA ASN A 89 18.81 -21.48 -14.15
C ASN A 89 19.06 -19.97 -14.27
N PRO A 90 20.33 -19.52 -14.27
CA PRO A 90 20.64 -18.10 -14.40
C PRO A 90 20.08 -17.47 -15.69
N GLY A 91 19.28 -16.42 -15.57
CA GLY A 91 18.67 -15.69 -16.69
C GLY A 91 17.44 -16.38 -17.31
N GLU A 92 16.99 -17.50 -16.74
CA GLU A 92 15.73 -18.13 -17.13
C GLU A 92 14.56 -17.32 -16.56
N ILE A 93 13.62 -16.90 -17.43
CA ILE A 93 12.42 -16.13 -17.04
C ILE A 93 11.15 -17.00 -17.06
N TYR A 94 11.24 -18.18 -17.65
CA TYR A 94 10.23 -19.23 -17.68
C TYR A 94 10.92 -20.52 -18.13
N ARG A 95 10.37 -21.71 -17.81
CA ARG A 95 11.00 -23.01 -18.12
C ARG A 95 11.51 -23.07 -19.57
N GLY A 96 12.83 -23.18 -19.72
CA GLY A 96 13.58 -23.19 -20.97
C GLY A 96 13.80 -21.82 -21.63
N VAL A 97 13.04 -20.79 -21.28
CA VAL A 97 13.14 -19.45 -21.88
C VAL A 97 14.19 -18.63 -21.13
N ILE A 98 15.35 -18.48 -21.76
CA ILE A 98 16.48 -17.70 -21.23
C ILE A 98 16.42 -16.30 -21.85
N LYS A 99 16.33 -15.27 -21.00
CA LYS A 99 16.51 -13.88 -21.39
C LYS A 99 18.01 -13.63 -21.50
N GLY A 100 18.48 -13.29 -22.69
CA GLY A 100 19.91 -13.12 -22.93
C GLY A 100 20.51 -12.05 -22.01
N LYS A 101 21.53 -12.42 -21.22
CA LYS A 101 22.17 -11.52 -20.25
C LYS A 101 22.74 -10.24 -20.89
N LEU A 102 23.18 -10.36 -22.16
CA LEU A 102 23.87 -9.30 -22.92
C LEU A 102 23.30 -9.07 -24.33
N SER A 103 22.57 -10.05 -24.90
CA SER A 103 22.25 -10.06 -26.34
C SER A 103 21.17 -9.06 -26.78
N ASN A 104 20.42 -8.48 -25.83
CA ASN A 104 19.46 -7.42 -26.13
C ASN A 104 20.08 -6.01 -26.04
N VAL A 105 21.36 -5.88 -25.67
CA VAL A 105 22.11 -4.62 -25.71
C VAL A 105 23.27 -4.73 -26.68
N VAL A 106 23.01 -5.34 -27.84
CA VAL A 106 23.83 -5.07 -29.02
C VAL A 106 23.25 -3.81 -29.61
N HIS A 107 23.76 -2.64 -29.23
CA HIS A 107 24.01 -1.52 -30.14
C HIS A 107 24.79 -0.44 -29.39
N ALA A 108 25.76 0.16 -30.08
CA ALA A 108 26.40 1.42 -29.70
C ALA A 108 25.43 2.62 -29.62
N SER A 109 24.11 2.39 -29.62
CA SER A 109 23.02 3.35 -29.62
C SER A 109 22.41 3.61 -28.24
N GLN A 110 23.00 3.09 -27.17
CA GLN A 110 22.64 3.38 -25.77
C GLN A 110 23.66 4.36 -25.17
N PRO A 111 23.43 5.69 -25.21
CA PRO A 111 24.40 6.67 -24.74
C PRO A 111 24.77 6.49 -23.26
N LEU A 112 23.81 6.09 -22.43
CA LEU A 112 23.99 5.87 -20.99
C LEU A 112 25.02 4.78 -20.68
N LEU A 113 25.15 3.76 -21.55
CA LEU A 113 26.03 2.62 -21.34
C LEU A 113 27.36 2.72 -22.09
N ARG A 114 27.60 3.82 -22.82
CA ARG A 114 28.76 3.95 -23.74
C ARG A 114 30.10 3.69 -23.05
N GLU A 115 30.33 4.30 -21.88
CA GLU A 115 31.59 4.12 -21.14
C GLU A 115 31.75 2.69 -20.61
N ILE A 116 30.66 2.09 -20.13
CA ILE A 116 30.63 0.72 -19.63
C ILE A 116 30.95 -0.26 -20.77
N PHE A 117 30.36 -0.05 -21.96
CA PHE A 117 30.64 -0.86 -23.13
C PHE A 117 32.08 -0.72 -23.62
N GLN A 118 32.62 0.50 -23.62
CA GLN A 118 34.02 0.72 -23.98
C GLN A 118 34.93 -0.11 -23.07
N LEU A 119 34.72 -0.09 -21.76
CA LEU A 119 35.51 -0.90 -20.81
C LEU A 119 35.40 -2.41 -21.09
N LEU A 120 34.18 -2.90 -21.36
CA LEU A 120 33.95 -4.31 -21.71
C LEU A 120 34.64 -4.71 -23.03
N GLN A 121 34.63 -3.82 -24.03
CA GLN A 121 35.28 -4.05 -25.33
C GLN A 121 36.81 -4.07 -25.21
N THR A 122 37.40 -3.19 -24.40
CA THR A 122 38.85 -3.16 -24.17
C THR A 122 39.34 -4.47 -23.54
N GLY A 123 38.61 -4.99 -22.55
CA GLY A 123 38.94 -6.28 -21.90
C GLY A 123 38.72 -7.51 -22.78
N ALA A 124 37.74 -7.46 -23.70
CA ALA A 124 37.53 -8.53 -24.67
C ALA A 124 38.64 -8.62 -25.73
N SER A 125 39.30 -7.49 -26.02
CA SER A 125 40.30 -7.38 -27.09
C SER A 125 41.72 -7.76 -26.65
N SER A 126 42.02 -7.74 -25.35
CA SER A 126 43.39 -7.87 -24.82
C SER A 126 43.73 -9.28 -24.31
N THR A 127 42.84 -9.97 -23.60
CA THR A 127 43.14 -11.29 -22.99
C THR A 127 41.90 -12.19 -22.76
N GLY A 128 40.70 -11.72 -23.11
CA GLY A 128 39.44 -12.40 -22.78
C GLY A 128 39.04 -12.33 -21.29
N ARG A 129 39.82 -11.64 -20.45
CA ARG A 129 39.50 -11.33 -19.04
C ARG A 129 39.92 -9.91 -18.70
N LEU A 130 39.02 -9.15 -18.07
CA LEU A 130 39.35 -7.82 -17.53
C LEU A 130 40.45 -7.95 -16.47
N SER A 131 41.42 -7.05 -16.48
CA SER A 131 42.35 -6.88 -15.36
C SER A 131 41.58 -6.45 -14.09
N GLU A 132 42.19 -6.63 -12.92
CA GLU A 132 41.58 -6.22 -11.64
C GLU A 132 41.23 -4.72 -11.63
N VAL A 133 42.12 -3.89 -12.19
CA VAL A 133 41.91 -2.43 -12.32
C VAL A 133 40.71 -2.12 -13.21
N GLU A 134 40.57 -2.81 -14.35
CA GLU A 134 39.44 -2.62 -15.26
C GLU A 134 38.12 -3.13 -14.66
N SER A 135 38.16 -4.24 -13.92
CA SER A 135 37.01 -4.79 -13.20
C SER A 135 36.51 -3.84 -12.11
N ASN A 136 37.43 -3.27 -11.33
CA ASN A 136 37.12 -2.27 -10.31
C ASN A 136 36.53 -1.00 -10.95
N ARG A 137 37.10 -0.54 -12.07
CA ARG A 137 36.60 0.61 -12.82
C ARG A 137 35.21 0.37 -13.40
N LEU A 138 34.96 -0.82 -13.94
CA LEU A 138 33.65 -1.24 -14.44
C LEU A 138 32.61 -1.23 -13.32
N THR A 139 32.94 -1.83 -12.17
CA THR A 139 32.07 -1.87 -10.99
C THR A 139 31.75 -0.46 -10.49
N ALA A 140 32.75 0.41 -10.39
CA ALA A 140 32.56 1.80 -9.97
C ALA A 140 31.66 2.58 -10.94
N LYS A 141 31.86 2.41 -12.26
CA LYS A 141 31.03 3.07 -13.29
C LYS A 141 29.60 2.55 -13.30
N SER A 142 29.40 1.25 -13.18
CA SER A 142 28.07 0.64 -13.05
C SER A 142 27.34 1.12 -11.79
N SER A 143 28.06 1.21 -10.67
CA SER A 143 27.53 1.74 -9.40
C SER A 143 27.12 3.21 -9.53
N ALA A 144 28.00 4.05 -10.08
CA ALA A 144 27.70 5.46 -10.31
C ALA A 144 26.49 5.65 -11.23
N LEU A 145 26.40 4.88 -12.32
CA LEU A 145 25.26 4.95 -13.24
C LEU A 145 23.95 4.49 -12.58
N ALA A 146 23.96 3.37 -11.84
CA ALA A 146 22.78 2.89 -11.12
C ALA A 146 22.27 3.96 -10.14
N PHE A 147 23.17 4.56 -9.35
CA PHE A 147 22.82 5.61 -8.42
C PHE A 147 22.30 6.86 -9.13
N GLN A 148 22.95 7.33 -10.20
CA GLN A 148 22.49 8.48 -10.99
C GLN A 148 21.09 8.27 -11.59
N ILE A 149 20.81 7.06 -12.08
CA ILE A 149 19.47 6.73 -12.57
C ILE A 149 18.46 6.79 -11.42
N PHE A 150 18.73 6.18 -10.27
CA PHE A 150 17.80 6.23 -9.14
C PHE A 150 17.61 7.65 -8.60
N GLU A 151 18.69 8.42 -8.47
CA GLU A 151 18.65 9.81 -8.02
C GLU A 151 17.75 10.66 -8.91
N ALA A 152 17.89 10.52 -10.23
CA ALA A 152 17.06 11.24 -11.20
C ALA A 152 15.61 10.73 -11.22
N GLN A 153 15.39 9.41 -11.29
CA GLN A 153 14.05 8.82 -11.43
C GLN A 153 13.22 8.93 -10.14
N LEU A 154 13.86 8.92 -8.96
CA LEU A 154 13.21 9.17 -7.68
C LEU A 154 13.19 10.66 -7.32
N GLN A 155 13.72 11.53 -8.17
CA GLN A 155 13.78 12.99 -7.99
C GLN A 155 14.28 13.38 -6.58
N LEU A 156 15.38 12.76 -6.13
CA LEU A 156 15.78 12.83 -4.72
C LEU A 156 16.18 14.23 -4.25
N SER A 157 16.52 15.13 -5.18
CA SER A 157 16.81 16.54 -4.89
C SER A 157 15.57 17.37 -4.53
N ASN A 158 14.35 16.84 -4.72
CA ASN A 158 13.11 17.51 -4.39
C ASN A 158 12.45 16.86 -3.17
N CYS A 159 12.37 17.60 -2.06
CA CYS A 159 11.77 17.14 -0.79
C CYS A 159 10.24 17.26 -0.73
N GLN A 160 9.57 17.69 -1.81
CA GLN A 160 8.11 17.81 -1.85
C GLN A 160 7.44 16.44 -1.73
N ASN A 161 6.47 16.34 -0.81
CA ASN A 161 5.63 15.16 -0.66
C ASN A 161 4.67 15.00 -1.85
N HIS A 162 4.36 13.73 -2.18
CA HIS A 162 3.46 13.34 -3.27
C HIS A 162 3.86 13.87 -4.65
N LEU A 163 5.16 14.08 -4.88
CA LEU A 163 5.68 14.55 -6.16
C LEU A 163 5.46 13.51 -7.25
N ALA A 164 4.91 13.92 -8.40
CA ALA A 164 4.76 13.04 -9.55
C ALA A 164 6.14 12.66 -10.11
N LEU A 165 6.39 11.35 -10.25
CA LEU A 165 7.54 10.84 -10.97
C LEU A 165 7.28 10.89 -12.47
N ASP A 166 8.35 11.10 -13.24
CA ASP A 166 8.29 10.94 -14.68
C ASP A 166 8.04 9.46 -15.05
N GLU A 167 7.40 9.25 -16.20
CA GLU A 167 7.29 7.90 -16.76
C GLU A 167 8.69 7.39 -17.16
N LEU A 168 9.03 6.19 -16.71
CA LEU A 168 10.30 5.54 -17.00
C LEU A 168 10.46 5.36 -18.50
N ARG A 169 11.44 6.05 -19.08
CA ARG A 169 11.74 5.94 -20.52
C ARG A 169 12.36 4.57 -20.81
N ASN A 170 12.09 4.02 -21.99
CA ASN A 170 12.67 2.74 -22.44
C ASN A 170 14.21 2.74 -22.39
N GLN A 171 14.85 3.85 -22.74
CA GLN A 171 16.32 3.98 -22.66
C GLN A 171 16.84 3.79 -21.24
N THR A 172 16.19 4.40 -20.25
CA THR A 172 16.53 4.28 -18.82
C THR A 172 16.24 2.88 -18.30
N TYR A 173 15.08 2.31 -18.66
CA TYR A 173 14.73 0.93 -18.33
C TYR A 173 15.77 -0.07 -18.86
N ASP A 174 16.16 0.06 -20.12
CA ASP A 174 17.18 -0.81 -20.72
C ASP A 174 18.55 -0.66 -20.04
N GLY A 175 18.91 0.55 -19.60
CA GLY A 175 20.10 0.81 -18.79
C GLY A 175 20.04 0.08 -17.44
N LEU A 176 18.93 0.20 -16.71
CA LEU A 176 18.73 -0.52 -15.44
C LEU A 176 18.71 -2.03 -15.63
N LYS A 177 18.05 -2.52 -16.68
CA LYS A 177 18.00 -3.94 -17.05
C LYS A 177 19.40 -4.49 -17.33
N PHE A 178 20.23 -3.73 -18.04
CA PHE A 178 21.62 -4.09 -18.28
C PHE A 178 22.41 -4.20 -16.96
N LEU A 179 22.28 -3.21 -16.09
CA LEU A 179 22.95 -3.19 -14.78
C LEU A 179 22.48 -4.37 -13.92
N TRP A 180 21.17 -4.65 -13.90
CA TRP A 180 20.57 -5.79 -13.21
C TRP A 180 21.16 -7.11 -13.71
N ASN A 181 21.15 -7.34 -15.03
CA ASN A 181 21.70 -8.57 -15.62
C ASN A 181 23.20 -8.75 -15.38
N SER A 182 23.93 -7.66 -15.12
CA SER A 182 25.37 -7.67 -14.85
C SER A 182 25.67 -7.95 -13.38
N ASN A 183 25.03 -7.21 -12.47
CA ASN A 183 25.23 -7.32 -11.02
C ASN A 183 23.97 -6.84 -10.26
N PRO A 184 23.03 -7.74 -9.94
CA PRO A 184 21.82 -7.41 -9.20
C PRO A 184 22.10 -6.80 -7.81
N ASP A 185 23.09 -7.33 -7.09
CA ASP A 185 23.42 -6.90 -5.73
C ASP A 185 23.90 -5.45 -5.71
N LEU A 186 24.65 -5.02 -6.73
CA LEU A 186 25.05 -3.63 -6.91
C LEU A 186 23.85 -2.71 -7.12
N VAL A 187 22.86 -3.13 -7.92
CA VAL A 187 21.63 -2.35 -8.15
C VAL A 187 20.83 -2.20 -6.86
N VAL A 188 20.65 -3.29 -6.10
CA VAL A 188 20.00 -3.26 -4.79
C VAL A 188 20.72 -2.30 -3.84
N LEU A 189 22.05 -2.41 -3.76
CA LEU A 189 22.88 -1.55 -2.90
C LEU A 189 22.71 -0.06 -3.24
N GLN A 190 22.67 0.30 -4.53
CA GLN A 190 22.49 1.70 -4.92
C GLN A 190 21.07 2.23 -4.66
N LEU A 191 20.05 1.37 -4.75
CA LEU A 191 18.69 1.74 -4.34
C LEU A 191 18.62 2.01 -2.83
N GLU A 192 19.20 1.13 -2.01
CA GLU A 192 19.25 1.31 -0.55
C GLU A 192 20.02 2.59 -0.16
N ARG A 193 21.09 2.91 -0.89
CA ARG A 193 21.87 4.14 -0.72
C ARG A 193 21.03 5.40 -0.94
N CYS A 194 19.96 5.36 -1.74
CA CYS A 194 19.10 6.53 -1.96
C CYS A 194 18.51 7.10 -0.65
N ALA A 195 18.29 6.23 0.35
CA ALA A 195 17.75 6.63 1.64
C ALA A 195 18.73 7.37 2.55
N THR A 196 20.04 7.24 2.31
CA THR A 196 21.06 7.89 3.15
C THR A 196 21.48 9.26 2.62
N VAL A 197 21.19 9.56 1.36
CA VAL A 197 21.69 10.77 0.68
C VAL A 197 20.77 11.98 0.86
N ASN A 198 19.49 11.78 1.23
CA ASN A 198 18.52 12.87 1.38
C ASN A 198 17.76 12.78 2.71
N PRO A 199 18.38 13.23 3.83
CA PRO A 199 17.75 13.15 5.15
C PRO A 199 16.50 14.04 5.28
N GLY A 200 16.33 15.04 4.41
CA GLY A 200 15.18 15.95 4.43
C GLY A 200 13.92 15.41 3.73
N LEU A 201 13.99 14.25 3.09
CA LEU A 201 12.83 13.64 2.43
C LEU A 201 12.04 12.79 3.45
N ASN A 202 10.72 13.00 3.52
CA ASN A 202 9.85 12.17 4.36
C ASN A 202 10.04 10.68 4.00
N LYS A 203 10.17 9.81 5.01
CA LYS A 203 10.41 8.38 4.82
C LYS A 203 9.32 7.68 3.99
N TYR A 204 8.06 8.05 4.18
CA TYR A 204 6.92 7.53 3.44
C TYR A 204 6.93 8.03 1.99
N GLU A 205 7.34 9.28 1.76
CA GLU A 205 7.50 9.82 0.41
C GLU A 205 8.61 9.09 -0.36
N LEU A 206 9.78 8.87 0.25
CA LEU A 206 10.82 8.05 -0.38
C LEU A 206 10.31 6.65 -0.70
N HIS A 207 9.63 6.02 0.26
CA HIS A 207 9.08 4.69 0.07
C HIS A 207 8.07 4.66 -1.09
N ARG A 208 7.15 5.63 -1.15
CA ARG A 208 6.16 5.80 -2.24
C ARG A 208 6.84 5.93 -3.60
N ARG A 209 7.89 6.75 -3.71
CA ARG A 209 8.65 6.92 -4.97
C ARG A 209 9.31 5.62 -5.41
N ILE A 210 9.90 4.86 -4.48
CA ILE A 210 10.49 3.54 -4.76
C ILE A 210 9.40 2.55 -5.21
N VAL A 211 8.25 2.50 -4.54
CA VAL A 211 7.11 1.64 -4.94
C VAL A 211 6.63 2.01 -6.35
N THR A 212 6.52 3.30 -6.64
CA THR A 212 6.08 3.81 -7.95
C THR A 212 7.09 3.41 -9.05
N LEU A 213 8.38 3.71 -8.86
CA LEU A 213 9.43 3.36 -9.82
C LEU A 213 9.54 1.86 -10.06
N THR A 214 9.52 1.04 -9.00
CA THR A 214 9.58 -0.42 -9.13
C THR A 214 8.34 -0.99 -9.83
N THR A 215 7.17 -0.36 -9.67
CA THR A 215 5.96 -0.71 -10.42
C THR A 215 6.12 -0.40 -11.91
N GLN A 216 6.64 0.77 -12.27
CA GLN A 216 6.93 1.13 -13.67
C GLN A 216 7.94 0.15 -14.30
N ILE A 217 9.01 -0.24 -13.57
CA ILE A 217 9.97 -1.26 -14.01
C ILE A 217 9.25 -2.60 -14.22
N SER A 218 8.39 -3.01 -13.27
CA SER A 218 7.62 -4.25 -13.36
C SER A 218 6.72 -4.29 -14.61
N GLN A 219 6.00 -3.21 -14.93
CA GLN A 219 5.16 -3.15 -16.13
C GLN A 219 5.96 -3.41 -17.40
N LYS A 220 7.13 -2.76 -17.55
CA LYS A 220 8.00 -2.96 -18.71
C LYS A 220 8.54 -4.39 -18.77
N THR A 221 8.97 -4.92 -17.63
CA THR A 221 9.45 -6.31 -17.52
C THR A 221 8.37 -7.31 -17.88
N ILE A 222 7.12 -7.09 -17.48
CA ILE A 222 5.99 -7.98 -17.80
C ILE A 222 5.76 -8.04 -19.31
N VAL A 223 5.67 -6.89 -19.98
CA VAL A 223 5.44 -6.83 -21.43
C VAL A 223 6.61 -7.47 -22.19
N GLU A 224 7.85 -7.17 -21.80
CA GLU A 224 9.04 -7.77 -22.43
C GLU A 224 9.10 -9.29 -22.20
N ASN A 225 8.90 -9.75 -20.96
CA ASN A 225 8.97 -11.17 -20.62
C ASN A 225 7.85 -11.95 -21.30
N TRP A 226 6.63 -11.41 -21.34
CA TRP A 226 5.51 -12.07 -22.00
C TRP A 226 5.80 -12.33 -23.47
N MET A 227 6.39 -11.37 -24.20
CA MET A 227 6.75 -11.56 -25.61
C MET A 227 7.73 -12.74 -25.80
N LEU A 228 8.73 -12.87 -24.94
CA LEU A 228 9.71 -13.96 -24.99
C LEU A 228 9.10 -15.31 -24.57
N ILE A 229 8.29 -15.31 -23.51
CA ILE A 229 7.60 -16.51 -23.01
C ILE A 229 6.61 -17.03 -24.05
N LYS A 230 5.81 -16.15 -24.64
CA LYS A 230 4.87 -16.46 -25.73
C LYS A 230 5.58 -17.14 -26.90
N LYS A 231 6.72 -16.58 -27.34
CA LYS A 231 7.56 -17.18 -28.38
C LYS A 231 8.07 -18.57 -27.97
N GLY A 232 8.59 -18.71 -26.76
CA GLY A 232 9.07 -20.00 -26.23
C GLY A 232 7.97 -21.06 -26.15
N LEU A 233 6.75 -20.69 -25.74
CA LEU A 233 5.59 -21.59 -25.70
C LEU A 233 5.17 -22.06 -27.09
N ILE A 234 5.29 -21.21 -28.11
CA ILE A 234 5.01 -21.57 -29.52
C ILE A 234 6.10 -22.53 -30.03
N GLU A 235 7.37 -22.15 -29.91
CA GLU A 235 8.47 -22.87 -30.54
C GLU A 235 8.77 -24.21 -29.86
N ARG A 236 8.77 -24.24 -28.52
CA ARG A 236 9.20 -25.42 -27.74
C ARG A 236 8.04 -26.31 -27.35
N HIS A 237 6.94 -25.71 -26.93
CA HIS A 237 5.77 -26.43 -26.42
C HIS A 237 4.66 -26.59 -27.47
N LYS A 238 4.84 -26.05 -28.68
CA LYS A 238 3.90 -26.14 -29.80
C LYS A 238 2.49 -25.68 -29.42
N ILE A 239 2.39 -24.71 -28.51
CA ILE A 239 1.12 -24.11 -28.13
C ILE A 239 0.63 -23.23 -29.27
N LYS A 240 -0.66 -23.37 -29.63
CA LYS A 240 -1.27 -22.58 -30.71
C LYS A 240 -1.25 -21.09 -30.36
N THR A 241 -0.80 -20.27 -31.31
CA THR A 241 -0.78 -18.80 -31.20
C THR A 241 -2.16 -18.23 -30.86
N SER A 242 -3.24 -18.77 -31.42
CA SER A 242 -4.61 -18.31 -31.14
C SER A 242 -4.97 -18.40 -29.66
N PHE A 243 -4.59 -19.50 -28.98
CA PHE A 243 -4.82 -19.67 -27.55
C PHE A 243 -3.98 -18.70 -26.72
N LEU A 244 -2.72 -18.46 -27.10
CA LEU A 244 -1.86 -17.52 -26.39
C LEU A 244 -2.34 -16.08 -26.57
N ASN A 245 -2.93 -15.73 -27.71
CA ASN A 245 -3.56 -14.42 -27.92
C ASN A 245 -4.83 -14.25 -27.07
N GLU A 246 -5.63 -15.32 -26.88
CA GLU A 246 -6.75 -15.30 -25.93
C GLU A 246 -6.27 -15.06 -24.50
N LEU A 247 -5.17 -15.72 -24.10
CA LEU A 247 -4.57 -15.56 -22.76
C LEU A 247 -4.00 -14.16 -22.56
N GLU A 248 -3.26 -13.65 -23.54
CA GLU A 248 -2.73 -12.28 -23.57
C GLU A 248 -3.84 -11.25 -23.36
N LYS A 249 -4.94 -11.39 -24.12
CA LYS A 249 -6.10 -10.48 -24.03
C LYS A 249 -6.81 -10.60 -22.68
N TYR A 250 -7.02 -11.82 -22.19
CA TYR A 250 -7.73 -12.04 -20.92
C TYR A 250 -6.98 -11.44 -19.72
N TYR A 251 -5.65 -11.56 -19.70
CA TYR A 251 -4.81 -11.07 -18.60
C TYR A 251 -4.16 -9.70 -18.85
N LEU A 252 -4.36 -9.11 -20.04
CA LEU A 252 -3.78 -7.84 -20.48
C LEU A 252 -2.24 -7.82 -20.27
N LEU A 253 -1.56 -8.79 -20.89
CA LEU A 253 -0.11 -9.01 -20.73
C LEU A 253 0.75 -8.20 -21.71
N ASN A 254 0.13 -7.58 -22.71
CA ASN A 254 0.79 -6.81 -23.78
C ASN A 254 0.79 -5.29 -23.52
N GLU A 255 0.28 -4.85 -22.37
CA GLU A 255 0.08 -3.44 -22.05
C GLU A 255 0.72 -3.09 -20.70
N GLU A 256 1.43 -1.97 -20.65
CA GLU A 256 1.88 -1.36 -19.40
C GLU A 256 0.68 -0.68 -18.73
N PHE A 257 0.50 -0.89 -17.42
CA PHE A 257 -0.61 -0.31 -16.65
C PHE A 257 -1.98 -0.53 -17.33
N PRO A 258 -2.42 -1.80 -17.51
CA PRO A 258 -3.69 -2.08 -18.14
C PRO A 258 -4.85 -1.48 -17.35
N ASP A 259 -5.97 -1.20 -18.03
CA ASP A 259 -7.17 -0.76 -17.34
C ASP A 259 -7.66 -1.81 -16.34
N GLU A 260 -7.50 -1.48 -15.06
CA GLU A 260 -7.92 -2.35 -13.96
C GLU A 260 -9.42 -2.67 -14.05
N PHE A 261 -10.27 -1.74 -14.51
CA PHE A 261 -11.70 -2.00 -14.68
C PHE A 261 -11.97 -3.01 -15.79
N ALA A 262 -11.36 -2.83 -16.95
CA ALA A 262 -11.47 -3.78 -18.05
C ALA A 262 -10.95 -5.18 -17.65
N TRP A 263 -9.82 -5.25 -16.96
CA TRP A 263 -9.27 -6.50 -16.44
C TRP A 263 -10.24 -7.18 -15.47
N SER A 264 -10.80 -6.43 -14.53
CA SER A 264 -11.78 -6.91 -13.55
C SER A 264 -13.01 -7.52 -14.22
N GLU A 265 -13.56 -6.82 -15.22
CA GLU A 265 -14.72 -7.30 -15.95
C GLU A 265 -14.41 -8.62 -16.66
N MET A 266 -13.25 -8.74 -17.28
CA MET A 266 -12.79 -10.00 -17.88
C MET A 266 -12.57 -11.09 -16.83
N CYS A 267 -12.02 -10.76 -15.67
CA CYS A 267 -11.67 -11.75 -14.66
C CYS A 267 -12.89 -12.30 -13.91
N PHE A 268 -13.92 -11.49 -13.67
CA PHE A 268 -15.14 -11.89 -12.96
C PHE A 268 -16.28 -12.35 -13.86
N PHE A 269 -16.44 -11.74 -15.04
CA PHE A 269 -17.54 -12.04 -15.96
C PHE A 269 -17.08 -12.72 -17.24
N GLY A 270 -15.80 -12.60 -17.58
CA GLY A 270 -15.22 -13.24 -18.75
C GLY A 270 -15.05 -14.74 -18.56
N LYS A 271 -14.90 -15.43 -19.70
CA LYS A 271 -14.62 -16.85 -19.74
C LYS A 271 -13.11 -17.05 -19.82
N GLU A 272 -12.51 -17.55 -18.74
CA GLU A 272 -11.08 -17.91 -18.72
C GLU A 272 -10.72 -18.83 -19.91
N PRO A 273 -9.58 -18.59 -20.59
CA PRO A 273 -9.11 -19.43 -21.69
C PRO A 273 -9.02 -20.92 -21.30
N ASN A 274 -9.36 -21.82 -22.23
CA ASN A 274 -9.43 -23.25 -21.94
C ASN A 274 -8.05 -23.82 -21.55
N PRO A 275 -7.86 -24.35 -20.33
CA PRO A 275 -6.55 -24.74 -19.82
C PRO A 275 -5.98 -26.01 -20.49
N LYS A 276 -6.74 -26.70 -21.37
CA LYS A 276 -6.30 -27.95 -22.01
C LYS A 276 -4.94 -27.85 -22.69
N ALA A 277 -4.60 -26.72 -23.30
CA ALA A 277 -3.31 -26.53 -23.97
C ALA A 277 -2.15 -26.47 -22.96
N LEU A 278 -2.32 -25.74 -21.86
CA LEU A 278 -1.31 -25.58 -20.81
C LEU A 278 -1.16 -26.83 -19.92
N ARG A 279 -2.25 -27.55 -19.65
CA ARG A 279 -2.19 -28.78 -18.84
C ARG A 279 -1.26 -29.85 -19.42
N LYS A 280 -1.07 -29.87 -20.75
CA LYS A 280 -0.14 -30.78 -21.42
C LYS A 280 1.31 -30.58 -21.00
N ILE A 281 1.65 -29.39 -20.52
CA ILE A 281 2.99 -29.03 -20.04
C ILE A 281 3.04 -28.84 -18.52
N GLY A 282 1.98 -29.27 -17.81
CA GLY A 282 1.88 -29.17 -16.36
C GLY A 282 1.50 -27.77 -15.85
N GLU A 283 0.93 -26.92 -16.72
CA GLU A 283 0.63 -25.52 -16.39
C GLU A 283 -0.87 -25.21 -16.34
N THR A 284 -1.21 -24.09 -15.68
CA THR A 284 -2.55 -23.50 -15.69
C THR A 284 -2.46 -22.02 -16.07
N PRO A 285 -3.53 -21.41 -16.64
CA PRO A 285 -3.51 -19.98 -16.98
C PRO A 285 -3.20 -19.10 -15.78
N SER A 286 -3.83 -19.35 -14.62
CA SER A 286 -3.56 -18.61 -13.38
C SER A 286 -2.12 -18.75 -12.86
N HIS A 287 -1.53 -19.95 -12.92
CA HIS A 287 -0.16 -20.15 -12.48
C HIS A 287 0.83 -19.43 -13.42
N LEU A 288 0.64 -19.58 -14.73
CA LEU A 288 1.42 -18.88 -15.74
C LEU A 288 1.32 -17.36 -15.57
N TYR A 289 0.11 -16.84 -15.35
CA TYR A 289 -0.13 -15.42 -15.08
C TYR A 289 0.67 -14.94 -13.85
N HIS A 290 0.58 -15.66 -12.74
CA HIS A 290 1.30 -15.31 -11.51
C HIS A 290 2.82 -15.31 -11.70
N LEU A 291 3.37 -16.29 -12.45
CA LEU A 291 4.80 -16.33 -12.78
C LEU A 291 5.25 -15.14 -13.63
N ILE A 292 4.41 -14.69 -14.57
CA ILE A 292 4.76 -13.59 -15.47
C ILE A 292 4.79 -12.25 -14.73
N ILE A 293 3.80 -11.99 -13.86
CA ILE A 293 3.65 -10.67 -13.24
C ILE A 293 4.25 -10.56 -11.84
N GLY A 294 4.46 -11.68 -11.14
CA GLY A 294 5.00 -11.70 -9.79
C GLY A 294 3.99 -11.24 -8.73
N GLN A 295 4.35 -11.41 -7.45
CA GLN A 295 3.38 -11.28 -6.35
C GLN A 295 2.86 -9.85 -6.15
N PHE A 296 3.72 -8.82 -6.29
CA PHE A 296 3.34 -7.44 -6.01
C PHE A 296 2.35 -6.95 -7.04
N GLU A 297 2.63 -7.22 -8.31
CA GLU A 297 1.73 -6.83 -9.38
C GLU A 297 0.47 -7.69 -9.43
N PHE A 298 0.58 -8.98 -9.07
CA PHE A 298 -0.59 -9.80 -8.86
C PHE A 298 -1.48 -9.21 -7.77
N HIS A 299 -0.92 -8.80 -6.62
CA HIS A 299 -1.69 -8.19 -5.54
C HIS A 299 -2.33 -6.86 -5.96
N ARG A 300 -1.61 -6.01 -6.70
CA ARG A 300 -2.14 -4.76 -7.24
C ARG A 300 -3.33 -5.01 -8.18
N ARG A 301 -3.18 -5.92 -9.15
CA ARG A 301 -4.24 -6.24 -10.13
C ARG A 301 -5.41 -7.01 -9.50
N GLN A 302 -5.17 -7.88 -8.50
CA GLN A 302 -6.16 -8.78 -7.87
C GLN A 302 -6.77 -8.24 -6.56
N ARG A 303 -6.37 -7.04 -6.10
CA ARG A 303 -7.11 -6.19 -5.16
C ARG A 303 -7.42 -6.77 -3.78
N GLY A 304 -6.54 -7.57 -3.21
CA GLY A 304 -6.63 -7.90 -1.78
C GLY A 304 -8.01 -8.38 -1.29
N ASN A 305 -8.57 -9.42 -1.90
CA ASN A 305 -9.49 -10.39 -1.28
C ASN A 305 -10.67 -9.89 -0.39
N LYS A 306 -11.29 -8.73 -0.66
CA LYS A 306 -12.59 -8.38 -0.05
C LYS A 306 -13.70 -8.47 -1.10
N GLN A 307 -14.65 -9.40 -0.89
CA GLN A 307 -15.82 -9.62 -1.77
C GLN A 307 -16.65 -8.34 -2.04
N ILE A 308 -16.54 -7.38 -1.14
CA ILE A 308 -17.15 -6.06 -1.22
C ILE A 308 -16.62 -5.20 -2.39
N LEU A 309 -15.40 -5.46 -2.85
CA LEU A 309 -14.72 -4.75 -3.93
C LEU A 309 -14.81 -5.51 -5.27
N LEU A 310 -15.78 -6.43 -5.43
CA LEU A 310 -15.92 -7.26 -6.63
C LEU A 310 -16.67 -6.56 -7.78
N THR A 311 -17.43 -5.51 -7.47
CA THR A 311 -18.21 -4.76 -8.47
C THR A 311 -17.49 -3.49 -8.85
N LYS A 312 -17.39 -3.23 -10.15
CA LYS A 312 -16.89 -1.97 -10.68
C LYS A 312 -17.71 -0.81 -10.10
N PRO A 313 -17.09 0.18 -9.44
CA PRO A 313 -17.77 1.37 -8.96
C PRO A 313 -18.37 2.09 -10.16
N GLN A 314 -19.64 2.46 -10.04
CA GLN A 314 -20.34 3.25 -11.05
C GLN A 314 -20.38 4.68 -10.53
N TRP A 315 -19.85 5.60 -11.32
CA TRP A 315 -19.90 7.03 -11.05
C TRP A 315 -20.31 7.79 -12.32
N ASN A 316 -20.76 9.03 -12.16
CA ASN A 316 -21.08 9.92 -13.28
C ASN A 316 -20.01 11.00 -13.49
N LEU A 317 -18.79 10.79 -12.98
CA LEU A 317 -17.69 11.72 -13.15
C LEU A 317 -17.22 11.83 -14.61
N SER A 318 -16.66 13.00 -14.94
CA SER A 318 -16.11 13.27 -16.27
C SER A 318 -14.97 12.31 -16.64
N SER A 319 -14.79 12.08 -17.95
CA SER A 319 -13.65 11.31 -18.48
C SER A 319 -12.30 11.88 -18.04
N ASP A 320 -12.22 13.20 -17.88
CA ASP A 320 -10.98 13.90 -17.53
C ASP A 320 -10.49 13.52 -16.13
N ILE A 321 -11.41 13.31 -15.18
CA ILE A 321 -11.06 12.86 -13.82
C ILE A 321 -10.51 11.43 -13.87
N TYR A 322 -11.12 10.55 -14.66
CA TYR A 322 -10.65 9.18 -14.80
C TYR A 322 -9.28 9.12 -15.50
N GLU A 323 -9.06 9.89 -16.56
CA GLU A 323 -7.75 9.96 -17.23
C GLU A 323 -6.67 10.57 -16.31
N ASN A 324 -7.03 11.57 -15.51
CA ASN A 324 -6.13 12.11 -14.49
C ASN A 324 -5.75 11.04 -13.44
N LEU A 325 -6.73 10.27 -12.97
CA LEU A 325 -6.50 9.16 -12.04
C LEU A 325 -5.59 8.08 -12.65
N ARG A 326 -5.80 7.72 -13.93
CA ARG A 326 -4.95 6.77 -14.66
C ARG A 326 -3.54 7.30 -14.89
N LYS A 327 -3.36 8.61 -15.01
CA LYS A 327 -2.02 9.22 -15.02
C LYS A 327 -1.36 9.13 -13.64
N ALA A 328 -2.10 9.45 -12.57
CA ALA A 328 -1.60 9.40 -11.20
C ALA A 328 -1.23 7.98 -10.73
N GLU A 329 -1.89 6.95 -11.25
CA GLU A 329 -1.48 5.54 -11.08
C GLU A 329 -0.01 5.33 -11.47
N ARG A 330 0.40 5.91 -12.60
CA ARG A 330 1.74 5.74 -13.20
C ARG A 330 2.78 6.63 -12.54
N SER A 331 2.43 7.89 -12.27
CA SER A 331 3.36 8.91 -11.78
C SER A 331 3.42 9.02 -10.26
N ASN A 332 2.33 8.71 -9.56
CA ASN A 332 2.22 8.89 -8.11
C ASN A 332 2.05 7.58 -7.34
N GLY A 333 1.71 6.48 -8.03
CA GLY A 333 1.45 5.19 -7.41
C GLY A 333 0.05 5.11 -6.80
N VAL A 334 -0.91 5.85 -7.35
CA VAL A 334 -2.31 5.85 -6.88
C VAL A 334 -2.99 4.53 -7.21
N ASN A 335 -3.78 4.01 -6.27
CA ASN A 335 -4.64 2.84 -6.49
C ASN A 335 -5.99 3.26 -7.07
N VAL A 336 -6.12 3.13 -8.39
CA VAL A 336 -7.32 3.51 -9.16
C VAL A 336 -8.58 2.88 -8.57
N TRP A 337 -8.52 1.60 -8.19
CA TRP A 337 -9.66 0.88 -7.66
C TRP A 337 -10.15 1.42 -6.32
N ASN A 338 -9.24 1.61 -5.36
CA ASN A 338 -9.57 2.14 -4.04
C ASN A 338 -10.16 3.54 -4.17
N ILE A 339 -9.48 4.42 -4.90
CA ILE A 339 -9.95 5.79 -5.14
C ILE A 339 -11.33 5.82 -5.76
N SER A 340 -11.60 4.90 -6.69
CA SER A 340 -12.90 4.87 -7.34
C SER A 340 -14.03 4.49 -6.41
N HIS A 341 -13.77 3.61 -5.43
CA HIS A 341 -14.72 3.32 -4.36
C HIS A 341 -14.89 4.49 -3.39
N LEU A 342 -13.80 5.17 -3.02
CA LEU A 342 -13.87 6.33 -2.14
C LEU A 342 -14.73 7.44 -2.75
N ILE A 343 -14.56 7.74 -4.03
CA ILE A 343 -15.38 8.73 -4.73
C ILE A 343 -16.86 8.38 -4.65
N VAL A 344 -17.22 7.12 -4.94
CA VAL A 344 -18.63 6.68 -4.89
C VAL A 344 -19.19 6.72 -3.47
N PHE A 345 -18.44 6.24 -2.48
CA PHE A 345 -18.92 6.19 -1.10
C PHE A 345 -18.98 7.56 -0.43
N LEU A 346 -18.12 8.49 -0.82
CA LEU A 346 -18.16 9.89 -0.39
C LEU A 346 -19.09 10.76 -1.25
N GLY A 347 -19.55 10.27 -2.40
CA GLY A 347 -20.39 11.03 -3.33
C GLY A 347 -19.70 12.28 -3.89
N LEU A 348 -18.39 12.20 -4.11
CA LEU A 348 -17.58 13.30 -4.61
C LEU A 348 -17.97 13.63 -6.06
N GLY A 349 -18.18 14.91 -6.35
CA GLY A 349 -18.66 15.42 -7.63
C GLY A 349 -20.16 15.22 -7.89
N GLU A 350 -20.88 14.52 -7.02
CA GLU A 350 -22.33 14.27 -7.16
C GLU A 350 -23.17 14.93 -6.06
N SER A 351 -22.56 15.75 -5.19
CA SER A 351 -23.26 16.51 -4.13
C SER A 351 -24.15 15.63 -3.23
N LYS A 352 -23.63 14.47 -2.80
CA LYS A 352 -24.37 13.57 -1.90
C LYS A 352 -24.69 14.25 -0.56
N GLN A 353 -25.91 14.05 -0.07
CA GLN A 353 -26.41 14.57 1.21
C GLN A 353 -26.66 13.39 2.16
N PHE A 354 -25.66 13.06 2.98
CA PHE A 354 -25.71 11.90 3.88
C PHE A 354 -26.80 11.99 4.95
N GLU A 355 -27.26 13.19 5.26
CA GLU A 355 -28.34 13.46 6.21
C GLU A 355 -29.69 12.94 5.72
N LEU A 356 -29.84 12.78 4.41
CA LEU A 356 -31.05 12.24 3.77
C LEU A 356 -30.96 10.73 3.47
N CYS A 357 -29.77 10.14 3.62
CA CYS A 357 -29.56 8.72 3.39
C CYS A 357 -30.20 7.87 4.50
N HIS A 358 -30.57 6.63 4.16
CA HIS A 358 -31.04 5.67 5.15
C HIS A 358 -29.90 5.30 6.13
N LYS A 359 -30.21 5.02 7.40
CA LYS A 359 -29.21 4.69 8.43
C LYS A 359 -28.27 3.55 8.01
N ASP A 360 -28.84 2.51 7.40
CA ASP A 360 -28.06 1.36 6.90
C ASP A 360 -27.10 1.75 5.77
N GLU A 361 -27.48 2.70 4.91
CA GLU A 361 -26.62 3.17 3.83
C GLU A 361 -25.41 3.93 4.40
N VAL A 362 -25.64 4.82 5.36
CA VAL A 362 -24.58 5.56 6.07
C VAL A 362 -23.62 4.59 6.78
N ARG A 363 -24.16 3.59 7.50
CA ARG A 363 -23.34 2.56 8.18
C ARG A 363 -22.50 1.78 7.17
N ASN A 364 -23.12 1.32 6.09
CA ASN A 364 -22.42 0.57 5.05
C ASN A 364 -21.27 1.40 4.48
N HIS A 365 -21.52 2.66 4.11
CA HIS A 365 -20.49 3.55 3.57
C HIS A 365 -19.29 3.70 4.52
N VAL A 366 -19.53 3.92 5.82
CA VAL A 366 -18.47 4.02 6.82
C VAL A 366 -17.70 2.69 6.97
N GLN A 367 -18.39 1.56 7.05
CA GLN A 367 -17.72 0.25 7.19
C GLN A 367 -16.88 -0.10 5.96
N LEU A 368 -17.33 0.29 4.77
CA LEU A 368 -16.62 0.13 3.51
C LEU A 368 -15.37 0.99 3.47
N LEU A 369 -15.48 2.26 3.86
CA LEU A 369 -14.33 3.15 3.96
C LEU A 369 -13.34 2.68 5.03
N ASP A 370 -13.77 2.25 6.21
CA ASP A 370 -12.87 1.69 7.24
C ASP A 370 -12.16 0.43 6.72
N SER A 371 -12.88 -0.39 5.95
CA SER A 371 -12.32 -1.56 5.30
C SER A 371 -11.23 -1.25 4.27
N ILE A 372 -11.33 -0.12 3.58
CA ILE A 372 -10.35 0.35 2.60
C ILE A 372 -9.21 1.08 3.32
N ILE A 373 -9.51 2.09 4.13
CA ILE A 373 -8.53 3.02 4.71
C ILE A 373 -7.76 2.39 5.87
N CYS A 374 -8.47 1.74 6.81
CA CYS A 374 -7.87 1.33 8.08
C CYS A 374 -7.48 -0.15 8.10
N LEU A 375 -8.25 -1.01 7.43
CA LEU A 375 -8.06 -2.47 7.50
C LEU A 375 -7.33 -3.04 6.28
N SER A 376 -7.10 -2.24 5.23
CA SER A 376 -6.44 -2.73 4.03
C SER A 376 -4.95 -2.98 4.28
N PRO A 377 -4.42 -4.16 3.89
CA PRO A 377 -2.98 -4.40 3.84
C PRO A 377 -2.22 -3.35 3.01
N TRP A 378 -2.90 -2.68 2.07
CA TRP A 378 -2.33 -1.68 1.17
C TRP A 378 -1.70 -0.50 1.92
N TYR A 379 -2.33 -0.04 3.00
CA TYR A 379 -1.87 1.12 3.78
C TYR A 379 -1.01 0.73 4.99
N LYS A 380 -0.59 -0.53 5.11
CA LYS A 380 0.36 -0.96 6.15
C LYS A 380 1.77 -0.41 5.90
N GLU A 381 2.18 -0.31 4.64
CA GLU A 381 3.51 0.19 4.24
C GLU A 381 3.56 1.73 4.21
N ILE A 382 2.48 2.35 3.73
CA ILE A 382 2.32 3.81 3.65
C ILE A 382 0.94 4.14 4.23
N PRO A 383 0.86 4.77 5.43
CA PRO A 383 -0.39 5.14 6.06
C PRO A 383 -1.27 5.99 5.14
N TRP A 384 -2.59 5.87 5.27
CA TRP A 384 -3.55 6.62 4.45
C TRP A 384 -3.26 8.13 4.39
N PHE A 385 -2.93 8.74 5.53
CA PHE A 385 -2.60 10.16 5.61
C PHE A 385 -1.43 10.58 4.72
N GLU A 386 -0.44 9.70 4.57
CA GLU A 386 0.79 9.88 3.78
C GLU A 386 0.68 9.23 2.39
N SER A 387 -0.49 8.71 2.03
CA SER A 387 -0.70 7.99 0.78
C SER A 387 -0.88 8.92 -0.42
N ALA A 388 -0.44 8.46 -1.60
CA ALA A 388 -0.73 9.13 -2.87
C ALA A 388 -2.24 9.25 -3.12
N ASP A 389 -2.99 8.25 -2.65
CA ASP A 389 -4.43 8.12 -2.83
C ASP A 389 -5.16 9.31 -2.18
N ARG A 390 -4.91 9.54 -0.89
CA ARG A 390 -5.49 10.69 -0.16
C ARG A 390 -5.06 12.02 -0.75
N ALA A 391 -3.78 12.16 -1.10
CA ALA A 391 -3.26 13.38 -1.69
C ALA A 391 -3.94 13.71 -3.02
N TRP A 392 -4.16 12.70 -3.87
CA TRP A 392 -4.85 12.86 -5.15
C TRP A 392 -6.32 13.27 -4.97
N LEU A 393 -7.03 12.69 -3.99
CA LEU A 393 -8.42 13.08 -3.68
C LEU A 393 -8.50 14.54 -3.23
N ARG A 394 -7.60 14.98 -2.36
CA ARG A 394 -7.52 16.37 -1.90
C ARG A 394 -7.13 17.34 -3.01
N ASP A 395 -6.24 16.96 -3.92
CA ASP A 395 -5.87 17.81 -5.05
C ASP A 395 -7.03 17.95 -6.05
N THR A 396 -7.70 16.84 -6.36
CA THR A 396 -8.76 16.77 -7.37
C THR A 396 -10.07 17.42 -6.91
N PHE A 397 -10.52 17.10 -5.69
CA PHE A 397 -11.80 17.56 -5.14
C PHE A 397 -11.65 18.70 -4.13
N LYS A 398 -10.42 19.07 -3.76
CA LYS A 398 -10.13 20.19 -2.85
C LYS A 398 -10.88 20.00 -1.53
N GLU A 399 -11.49 21.08 -1.04
CA GLU A 399 -12.26 21.11 0.19
C GLU A 399 -13.48 20.16 0.16
N GLU A 400 -14.00 19.78 -1.02
CA GLU A 400 -15.14 18.88 -1.12
C GLU A 400 -14.82 17.51 -0.48
N TYR A 401 -13.59 17.01 -0.64
CA TYR A 401 -13.15 15.76 -0.01
C TYR A 401 -13.30 15.84 1.52
N ASP A 402 -12.72 16.86 2.14
CA ASP A 402 -12.75 17.03 3.59
C ASP A 402 -14.19 17.28 4.09
N GLN A 403 -15.00 18.03 3.33
CA GLN A 403 -16.40 18.30 3.66
C GLN A 403 -17.24 17.02 3.61
N GLN A 404 -17.14 16.22 2.55
CA GLN A 404 -17.94 14.99 2.40
C GLN A 404 -17.51 13.90 3.38
N MET A 405 -16.21 13.77 3.64
CA MET A 405 -15.70 12.88 4.69
C MET A 405 -16.32 13.27 6.05
N ASN A 406 -16.23 14.54 6.44
CA ASN A 406 -16.79 14.99 7.72
C ASN A 406 -18.32 14.80 7.80
N ARG A 407 -19.08 15.13 6.74
CA ARG A 407 -20.54 14.93 6.72
C ARG A 407 -20.93 13.47 6.89
N LEU A 408 -20.25 12.55 6.21
CA LEU A 408 -20.50 11.11 6.36
C LEU A 408 -20.23 10.65 7.80
N LEU A 409 -19.11 11.07 8.37
CA LEU A 409 -18.71 10.67 9.73
C LEU A 409 -19.65 11.25 10.80
N ASP A 410 -20.11 12.50 10.62
CA ASP A 410 -21.08 13.13 11.51
C ASP A 410 -22.47 12.49 11.40
N ALA A 411 -22.90 12.14 10.19
CA ALA A 411 -24.14 11.38 9.98
C ALA A 411 -24.05 10.00 10.65
N ALA A 412 -22.92 9.30 10.52
CA ALA A 412 -22.70 8.01 11.15
C ALA A 412 -22.68 8.10 12.68
N LYS A 413 -22.02 9.12 13.24
CA LYS A 413 -22.03 9.39 14.68
C LYS A 413 -23.46 9.55 15.20
N LYS A 414 -24.31 10.34 14.52
CA LYS A 414 -25.73 10.50 14.88
C LYS A 414 -26.52 9.19 14.79
N VAL A 415 -26.23 8.33 13.81
CA VAL A 415 -26.86 7.00 13.71
C VAL A 415 -26.51 6.17 14.93
N THR A 416 -25.22 6.08 15.28
CA THR A 416 -24.72 5.33 16.44
C THR A 416 -25.32 5.86 17.75
N GLU A 417 -25.35 7.18 17.96
CA GLU A 417 -25.91 7.80 19.16
C GLU A 417 -27.40 7.52 19.32
N ASN A 418 -28.19 7.65 18.24
CA ASN A 418 -29.62 7.36 18.26
C ASN A 418 -29.91 5.88 18.57
N GLU A 419 -29.05 4.97 18.10
CA GLU A 419 -29.19 3.54 18.37
C GLU A 419 -28.85 3.22 19.83
N GLN A 420 -27.80 3.83 20.38
CA GLN A 420 -27.44 3.72 21.80
C GLN A 420 -28.51 4.31 22.73
N LEU A 421 -29.19 5.39 22.32
CA LEU A 421 -30.35 5.92 23.06
C LEU A 421 -31.57 5.00 22.99
N SER A 422 -31.74 4.27 21.88
CA SER A 422 -32.87 3.34 21.69
C SER A 422 -32.65 1.97 22.34
N ALA A 423 -31.39 1.51 22.43
CA ALA A 423 -31.01 0.33 23.17
C ALA A 423 -30.79 0.73 24.63
N HIS A 424 -31.67 0.33 25.55
CA HIS A 424 -31.54 0.59 27.00
C HIS A 424 -30.35 -0.17 27.65
N SER A 425 -29.19 -0.23 27.01
CA SER A 425 -28.06 -1.04 27.41
C SER A 425 -26.94 -0.16 27.94
N ASN A 426 -26.88 -0.06 29.28
CA ASN A 426 -25.66 0.24 30.02
C ASN A 426 -24.65 -0.89 29.80
N ARG A 427 -24.07 -0.99 28.60
CA ARG A 427 -22.88 -1.79 28.35
C ARG A 427 -21.74 -0.85 27.99
N VAL A 428 -21.17 -0.26 29.04
CA VAL A 428 -19.74 0.03 29.02
C VAL A 428 -19.07 -1.33 28.77
N PRO A 429 -18.29 -1.51 27.69
CA PRO A 429 -17.51 -2.73 27.52
C PRO A 429 -16.68 -2.92 28.79
N GLU A 430 -16.74 -4.10 29.41
CA GLU A 430 -15.88 -4.43 30.55
C GLU A 430 -14.45 -4.07 30.18
N VAL A 431 -13.89 -3.10 30.88
CA VAL A 431 -12.48 -2.72 30.75
C VAL A 431 -11.69 -4.00 30.98
N LEU A 432 -10.97 -4.45 29.96
CA LEU A 432 -10.02 -5.55 30.10
C LEU A 432 -9.07 -5.17 31.24
N SER A 433 -9.26 -5.83 32.38
CA SER A 433 -8.43 -5.69 33.57
C SER A 433 -7.07 -6.31 33.28
N GLY A 434 -6.18 -5.49 32.71
CA GLY A 434 -4.81 -5.90 32.36
C GLY A 434 -4.24 -5.05 31.21
N GLY A 435 -3.91 -3.79 31.50
CA GLY A 435 -3.24 -2.87 30.58
C GLY A 435 -3.43 -1.42 31.01
N ASN A 436 -2.50 -0.53 30.64
CA ASN A 436 -2.63 0.91 30.85
C ASN A 436 -4.03 1.41 30.47
N ILE A 437 -4.71 2.06 31.41
CA ILE A 437 -6.13 2.46 31.27
C ILE A 437 -6.32 3.36 30.03
N ALA A 438 -5.36 4.22 29.69
CA ALA A 438 -5.44 5.09 28.51
C ALA A 438 -5.35 4.33 27.17
N ASP A 439 -4.43 3.37 27.05
CA ASP A 439 -4.26 2.55 25.83
C ASP A 439 -5.48 1.67 25.59
N GLY A 440 -5.98 1.02 26.65
CA GLY A 440 -7.17 0.19 26.59
C GLY A 440 -8.41 0.98 26.20
N VAL A 441 -8.65 2.15 26.80
CA VAL A 441 -9.88 2.93 26.56
C VAL A 441 -9.89 3.58 25.18
N ILE A 442 -8.76 4.12 24.68
CA ILE A 442 -8.71 4.68 23.32
C ILE A 442 -8.80 3.57 22.27
N ALA A 443 -8.12 2.44 22.47
CA ALA A 443 -8.24 1.30 21.58
C ALA A 443 -9.67 0.75 21.55
N ILE A 444 -10.35 0.65 22.70
CA ILE A 444 -11.76 0.23 22.78
C ILE A 444 -12.69 1.24 22.10
N LEU A 445 -12.49 2.55 22.31
CA LEU A 445 -13.31 3.58 21.68
C LEU A 445 -13.17 3.60 20.16
N LEU A 446 -11.96 3.36 19.64
CA LEU A 446 -11.72 3.28 18.20
C LEU A 446 -12.11 1.92 17.61
N ALA A 447 -12.03 0.83 18.38
CA ALA A 447 -12.45 -0.50 17.92
C ALA A 447 -13.97 -0.62 17.78
N GLY A 448 -14.73 0.08 18.62
CA GLY A 448 -16.21 0.05 18.61
C GLY A 448 -16.87 1.07 17.68
N LYS A 449 -16.12 2.02 17.11
CA LYS A 449 -16.67 3.17 16.36
C LYS A 449 -15.88 3.42 15.07
N ALA A 450 -16.34 2.83 13.96
CA ALA A 450 -15.69 2.94 12.66
C ALA A 450 -15.57 4.40 12.17
N GLU A 451 -16.54 5.26 12.50
CA GLU A 451 -16.51 6.68 12.18
C GLU A 451 -15.39 7.42 12.94
N ALA A 452 -15.19 7.11 14.22
CA ALA A 452 -14.13 7.72 15.03
C ALA A 452 -12.75 7.26 14.54
N LYS A 453 -12.61 5.97 14.22
CA LYS A 453 -11.40 5.37 13.67
C LYS A 453 -11.01 5.99 12.33
N LEU A 454 -11.96 6.12 11.41
CA LEU A 454 -11.74 6.82 10.13
C LEU A 454 -11.31 8.27 10.33
N LYS A 455 -11.99 9.01 11.22
CA LYS A 455 -11.64 10.41 11.50
C LYS A 455 -10.20 10.55 11.99
N VAL A 456 -9.79 9.68 12.91
CA VAL A 456 -8.43 9.66 13.48
C VAL A 456 -7.39 9.27 12.43
N THR A 457 -7.66 8.21 11.65
CA THR A 457 -6.74 7.76 10.59
C THR A 457 -6.61 8.77 9.45
N ASP A 458 -7.68 9.47 9.06
CA ASP A 458 -7.60 10.53 8.05
C ASP A 458 -6.77 11.73 8.50
N GLN A 459 -6.59 11.93 9.81
CA GLN A 459 -5.70 12.97 10.36
C GLN A 459 -4.27 12.48 10.58
N GLY A 460 -3.95 11.23 10.23
CA GLY A 460 -2.62 10.66 10.41
C GLY A 460 -2.25 10.40 11.86
N LEU A 461 -3.25 10.18 12.72
CA LEU A 461 -3.07 9.75 14.10
C LEU A 461 -3.50 8.29 14.25
N ASP A 462 -3.04 7.65 15.32
CA ASP A 462 -3.46 6.31 15.70
C ASP A 462 -3.76 6.25 17.21
N ALA A 463 -4.29 5.10 17.65
CA ALA A 463 -4.68 4.87 19.03
C ALA A 463 -3.51 5.05 20.01
N ARG A 464 -2.29 4.62 19.63
CA ARG A 464 -1.11 4.66 20.51
C ARG A 464 -0.59 6.08 20.69
N ILE A 465 -0.56 6.86 19.61
CA ILE A 465 -0.20 8.29 19.65
C ILE A 465 -1.22 9.06 20.50
N LEU A 466 -2.52 8.84 20.27
CA LEU A 466 -3.56 9.50 21.08
C LEU A 466 -3.47 9.13 22.56
N ALA A 467 -3.14 7.87 22.88
CA ALA A 467 -2.92 7.45 24.26
C ALA A 467 -1.70 8.10 24.90
N LEU A 468 -0.59 8.26 24.16
CA LEU A 468 0.56 9.03 24.66
C LEU A 468 0.17 10.47 24.95
N ILE A 469 -0.53 11.13 24.02
CA ILE A 469 -0.98 12.51 24.18
C ILE A 469 -1.90 12.62 25.40
N LYS A 470 -2.78 11.64 25.61
CA LYS A 470 -3.68 11.62 26.77
C LYS A 470 -2.91 11.46 28.09
N LEU A 471 -1.95 10.55 28.17
CA LEU A 471 -1.11 10.39 29.37
C LEU A 471 -0.33 11.68 29.67
N LEU A 472 0.23 12.32 28.64
CA LEU A 472 0.91 13.61 28.79
C LEU A 472 -0.06 14.73 29.18
N GLN A 473 -1.28 14.73 28.64
CA GLN A 473 -2.34 15.67 29.01
C GLN A 473 -2.67 15.55 30.50
N ASP A 474 -2.88 14.33 31.00
CA ASP A 474 -3.24 14.07 32.38
C ASP A 474 -2.13 14.55 33.33
N HIS A 475 -0.86 14.28 32.98
CA HIS A 475 0.30 14.76 33.72
C HIS A 475 0.44 16.29 33.76
N ASN A 476 -0.01 16.98 32.71
CA ASN A 476 0.12 18.44 32.56
C ASN A 476 -1.20 19.20 32.76
N THR A 477 -2.20 18.55 33.39
CA THR A 477 -3.46 19.20 33.75
C THR A 477 -3.38 19.74 35.17
N HIS A 478 -3.62 21.04 35.33
CA HIS A 478 -3.59 21.73 36.61
C HIS A 478 -4.85 21.42 37.43
N THR A 479 -4.81 21.74 38.73
CA THR A 479 -5.93 21.51 39.67
C THR A 479 -7.19 22.31 39.35
N ASP A 480 -7.09 23.36 38.53
CA ASP A 480 -8.23 24.14 38.01
C ASP A 480 -8.89 23.48 36.78
N GLY A 481 -8.38 22.33 36.32
CA GLY A 481 -8.84 21.61 35.15
C GLY A 481 -8.28 22.12 33.81
N GLY A 482 -7.41 23.14 33.83
CA GLY A 482 -6.71 23.65 32.65
C GLY A 482 -5.51 22.77 32.27
N THR A 483 -5.42 22.36 31.01
CA THR A 483 -4.25 21.64 30.47
C THR A 483 -3.24 22.61 29.87
N ASP A 484 -1.96 22.55 30.29
CA ASP A 484 -0.85 23.19 29.58
C ASP A 484 -0.44 22.36 28.34
N TRP A 485 -1.16 22.60 27.24
CA TRP A 485 -0.90 21.93 25.97
C TRP A 485 0.51 22.16 25.41
N GLU A 486 1.14 23.30 25.71
CA GLU A 486 2.49 23.56 25.20
C GLU A 486 3.52 22.63 25.87
N SER A 487 3.37 22.37 27.17
CA SER A 487 4.18 21.37 27.88
C SER A 487 3.90 19.95 27.38
N VAL A 488 2.65 19.58 27.11
CA VAL A 488 2.29 18.29 26.48
C VAL A 488 3.06 18.11 25.16
N TRP A 489 3.07 19.12 24.29
CA TRP A 489 3.74 19.02 22.99
C TRP A 489 5.27 19.00 23.09
N LYS A 490 5.85 19.66 24.09
CA LYS A 490 7.29 19.62 24.36
C LYS A 490 7.77 18.29 24.92
N SER A 491 6.89 17.55 25.59
CA SER A 491 7.18 16.22 26.13
C SER A 491 7.08 15.09 25.10
N LEU A 492 6.56 15.37 23.89
CA LEU A 492 6.53 14.36 22.82
C LEU A 492 7.94 14.13 22.25
N PRO A 493 8.30 12.86 21.94
CA PRO A 493 9.51 12.55 21.21
C PRO A 493 9.57 13.31 19.88
N SER A 494 10.75 13.85 19.56
CA SER A 494 10.98 14.58 18.32
C SER A 494 10.66 13.76 17.07
N GLU A 495 10.82 12.44 17.14
CA GLU A 495 10.64 11.47 16.07
C GLU A 495 9.19 11.26 15.63
N LEU A 496 8.20 11.69 16.43
CA LEU A 496 6.78 11.61 16.08
C LEU A 496 6.30 12.79 15.21
N GLU A 497 7.06 13.88 15.13
CA GLU A 497 6.87 15.05 14.24
C GLU A 497 5.40 15.43 13.95
N LEU A 498 4.57 15.64 14.98
CA LEU A 498 3.17 16.01 14.77
C LEU A 498 3.04 17.46 14.26
N THR A 499 2.30 17.61 13.15
CA THR A 499 1.96 18.91 12.55
C THR A 499 1.05 19.73 13.46
N ARG A 500 0.96 21.05 13.21
CA ARG A 500 0.05 21.94 13.96
C ARG A 500 -1.42 21.51 13.84
N GLU A 501 -1.82 21.03 12.67
CA GLU A 501 -3.18 20.55 12.42
C GLU A 501 -3.48 19.29 13.22
N GLN A 502 -2.55 18.33 13.23
CA GLN A 502 -2.66 17.11 14.05
C GLN A 502 -2.75 17.40 15.54
N ARG A 503 -1.92 18.32 16.05
CA ARG A 503 -1.97 18.74 17.47
C ARG A 503 -3.31 19.36 17.83
N LYS A 504 -3.81 20.26 16.97
CA LYS A 504 -5.12 20.90 17.16
C LYS A 504 -6.24 19.86 17.15
N PHE A 505 -6.22 18.96 16.17
CA PHE A 505 -7.21 17.88 16.08
C PHE A 505 -7.16 16.96 17.31
N ALA A 506 -5.98 16.50 17.73
CA ALA A 506 -5.82 15.62 18.89
C ALA A 506 -6.37 16.26 20.17
N ALA A 507 -6.04 17.53 20.42
CA ALA A 507 -6.53 18.26 21.59
C ALA A 507 -8.07 18.38 21.60
N THR A 508 -8.65 18.80 20.47
CA THR A 508 -10.12 18.90 20.34
C THR A 508 -10.79 17.55 20.47
N TRP A 509 -10.25 16.51 19.83
CA TRP A 509 -10.81 15.17 19.86
C TRP A 509 -10.79 14.56 21.27
N LEU A 510 -9.68 14.72 22.00
CA LEU A 510 -9.59 14.28 23.40
C LEU A 510 -10.57 15.05 24.28
N GLN A 511 -10.69 16.37 24.11
CA GLN A 511 -11.67 17.15 24.87
C GLN A 511 -13.12 16.70 24.60
N GLU A 512 -13.50 16.46 23.34
CA GLU A 512 -14.86 16.03 22.97
C GLU A 512 -15.21 14.64 23.49
N ASN A 513 -14.23 13.74 23.64
CA ASN A 513 -14.47 12.34 24.01
C ASN A 513 -14.11 12.03 25.48
N TRP A 514 -13.37 12.91 26.19
CA TRP A 514 -12.93 12.76 27.58
C TRP A 514 -13.24 13.96 28.49
N ALA A 515 -14.12 14.89 28.10
CA ALA A 515 -14.51 15.99 28.98
C ALA A 515 -14.96 15.47 30.38
N PRO A 516 -14.62 16.18 31.47
CA PRO A 516 -15.00 15.79 32.82
C PRO A 516 -16.54 15.86 32.93
N GLY A 517 -17.18 14.70 32.84
CA GLY A 517 -18.63 14.55 32.83
C GLY A 517 -19.12 13.19 32.32
N SER A 518 -18.29 12.44 31.58
CA SER A 518 -18.62 11.09 31.09
C SER A 518 -18.14 9.93 31.98
N THR A 519 -17.39 10.21 33.05
CA THR A 519 -16.97 9.22 34.05
C THR A 519 -17.07 9.80 35.46
N SER A 520 -18.27 10.13 35.93
CA SER A 520 -18.52 10.19 37.38
C SER A 520 -18.78 8.77 37.88
N VAL A 521 -17.72 7.98 38.02
CA VAL A 521 -17.73 6.94 39.05
C VAL A 521 -17.21 7.64 40.29
N ASP A 522 -18.15 8.01 41.17
CA ASP A 522 -17.84 8.55 42.48
C ASP A 522 -16.79 7.64 43.15
N ARG A 523 -15.57 8.16 43.30
CA ARG A 523 -14.57 7.57 44.19
C ARG A 523 -14.92 8.03 45.60
N ASN A 524 -15.69 7.20 46.31
CA ASN A 524 -15.67 7.13 47.77
C ASN A 524 -14.89 5.89 48.20
#